data_AF-A0A1N6W0R4-F1
#
_entry.id   AF-A0A1N6W0R4-F1
#
_cell.length_a   1.000
_cell.length_b   1.000
_cell.length_c   1.000
_cell.angle_alpha   90.00
_cell.angle_beta   90.00
_cell.angle_gamma   90.00
#
_symmetry.space_group_name_H-M   'P 1'
#
loop_
_entity.id
_entity.type
_entity.pdbx_description
1 polymer ?
#
loop_
_entity_poly.entity_id
_entity_poly.type
_entity_poly.pdbx_seq_one_letter_code
_entity_poly.pdbx_strand_id
1 'polypeptide(L)'
;MKKLLILTNLVMGLSATAFAQKRPPSPPHPSKTELYNSKAHELEKKYNTEKKLIMNHPLATKKMKSDQLKALNARYQAEKKLLRSVK
;
A
#
# COMPACT_ATOMS: atom_id res chain seq x y z
N MET A 1 -57.74 0.32 -18.63
CA MET A 1 -57.07 0.94 -17.45
C MET A 1 -56.23 -0.02 -16.60
N LYS A 2 -56.44 -1.35 -16.64
CA LYS A 2 -55.67 -2.33 -15.84
C LYS A 2 -54.16 -2.39 -16.15
N LYS A 3 -53.74 -2.07 -17.38
CA LYS A 3 -52.33 -2.10 -17.82
C LYS A 3 -51.47 -1.00 -17.18
N LEU A 4 -52.06 0.15 -16.85
CA LEU A 4 -51.35 1.26 -16.21
C LEU A 4 -50.98 0.94 -14.77
N LEU A 5 -51.87 0.24 -14.04
CA LEU A 5 -51.64 -0.19 -12.67
C LEU A 5 -50.46 -1.17 -12.55
N ILE A 6 -50.31 -2.06 -13.52
CA ILE A 6 -49.20 -3.03 -13.55
C ILE A 6 -47.87 -2.30 -13.77
N LEU A 7 -47.85 -1.33 -14.68
CA LEU A 7 -46.64 -0.55 -14.98
C LEU A 7 -46.23 0.35 -13.81
N THR A 8 -47.18 0.99 -13.12
CA THR A 8 -46.88 1.82 -11.94
C THR A 8 -46.38 0.99 -10.76
N ASN A 9 -46.94 -0.20 -10.53
CA ASN A 9 -46.45 -1.10 -9.48
C ASN A 9 -45.06 -1.65 -9.79
N LEU A 10 -44.77 -1.94 -11.07
CA LEU A 10 -43.45 -2.38 -11.51
C LEU A 10 -42.40 -1.26 -11.34
N VAL A 11 -42.71 -0.04 -11.76
CA VAL A 11 -41.79 1.11 -11.66
C VAL A 11 -41.55 1.51 -10.19
N MET A 12 -42.61 1.54 -9.37
CA MET A 12 -42.48 1.79 -7.93
C MET A 12 -41.68 0.68 -7.23
N GLY A 13 -41.95 -0.59 -7.55
CA GLY A 13 -41.23 -1.75 -6.99
C GLY A 13 -39.74 -1.79 -7.36
N LEU A 14 -39.37 -1.41 -8.60
CA LEU A 14 -37.97 -1.34 -9.01
C LEU A 14 -37.24 -0.11 -8.45
N SER A 15 -37.92 1.01 -8.24
CA SER A 15 -37.29 2.20 -7.64
C SER A 15 -36.89 1.98 -6.17
N ALA A 16 -37.65 1.19 -5.42
CA ALA A 16 -37.38 0.92 -4.00
C ALA A 16 -36.11 0.06 -3.78
N THR A 17 -35.75 -0.81 -4.73
CA THR A 17 -34.59 -1.72 -4.57
C THR A 17 -33.25 -1.04 -4.88
N ALA A 18 -33.22 -0.05 -5.78
CA ALA A 18 -31.99 0.68 -6.11
C ALA A 18 -31.52 1.63 -4.98
N PHE A 19 -32.44 2.30 -4.29
CA PHE A 19 -32.09 3.18 -3.15
C PHE A 19 -31.90 2.43 -1.82
N ALA A 20 -32.45 1.21 -1.70
CA ALA A 20 -32.22 0.33 -0.56
C ALA A 20 -30.95 -0.52 -0.68
N GLN A 21 -30.21 -0.41 -1.78
CA GLN A 21 -28.95 -1.12 -1.96
C GLN A 21 -27.90 -0.53 -1.02
N LYS A 22 -27.78 -1.15 0.16
CA LYS A 22 -26.80 -0.85 1.19
C LYS A 22 -25.42 -0.81 0.51
N ARG A 23 -24.78 0.36 0.45
CA ARG A 23 -23.42 0.49 -0.10
C ARG A 23 -22.55 -0.57 0.59
N PRO A 24 -21.76 -1.37 -0.14
CA PRO A 24 -20.85 -2.30 0.49
C PRO A 24 -20.01 -1.51 1.51
N PRO A 25 -19.75 -2.08 2.70
CA PRO A 25 -18.92 -1.40 3.69
C PRO A 25 -17.60 -1.01 3.02
N SER A 26 -17.15 0.23 3.27
CA SER A 26 -15.88 0.71 2.76
C SER A 26 -14.80 -0.32 3.10
N PRO A 27 -13.93 -0.71 2.14
CA PRO A 27 -12.91 -1.71 2.39
C PRO A 27 -12.08 -1.29 3.61
N PRO A 28 -11.68 -2.24 4.47
CA PRO A 28 -10.94 -1.91 5.68
C PRO A 28 -9.66 -1.19 5.29
N HIS A 29 -9.61 0.11 5.57
CA HIS A 29 -8.39 0.88 5.39
C HIS A 29 -7.39 0.44 6.45
N PRO A 30 -6.13 0.21 6.08
CA PRO A 30 -5.11 -0.21 7.04
C PRO A 30 -4.95 0.88 8.10
N SER A 31 -4.82 0.44 9.34
CA SER A 31 -4.51 1.31 10.47
C SER A 31 -3.15 1.99 10.29
N LYS A 32 -2.95 3.14 10.95
CA LYS A 32 -1.65 3.85 10.92
C LYS A 32 -0.47 2.93 11.31
N THR A 33 -0.70 2.03 12.26
CA THR A 33 0.29 1.05 12.72
C THR A 33 0.57 -0.02 11.66
N GLU A 34 -0.44 -0.55 10.98
CA GLU A 34 -0.26 -1.50 9.87
C GLU A 34 0.48 -0.86 8.70
N LEU A 35 0.17 0.40 8.36
CA LEU A 35 0.89 1.16 7.35
C LEU A 35 2.35 1.36 7.73
N TYR A 36 2.63 1.78 8.96
CA TYR A 36 3.99 1.92 9.46
C TYR A 36 4.76 0.59 9.39
N ASN A 37 4.16 -0.50 9.86
CA ASN A 37 4.80 -1.81 9.86
C ASN A 37 5.07 -2.33 8.44
N SER A 38 4.11 -2.16 7.54
CA SER A 38 4.27 -2.49 6.11
C SER A 38 5.44 -1.71 5.49
N LYS A 39 5.50 -0.39 5.72
CA LYS A 39 6.59 0.45 5.22
C LYS A 39 7.94 0.14 5.84
N ALA A 40 7.99 -0.15 7.14
CA ALA A 40 9.22 -0.58 7.80
C ALA A 40 9.74 -1.90 7.21
N HIS A 41 8.85 -2.86 6.93
CA HIS A 41 9.21 -4.13 6.31
C HIS A 41 9.69 -3.96 4.87
N GLU A 42 9.01 -3.14 4.06
CA GLU A 42 9.44 -2.81 2.70
C GLU A 42 10.83 -2.16 2.68
N LEU A 43 11.10 -1.23 3.61
CA LEU A 43 12.38 -0.56 3.74
C LEU A 43 13.51 -1.55 4.05
N GLU A 44 13.29 -2.46 5.00
CA GLU A 44 14.26 -3.49 5.36
C GLU A 44 14.53 -4.47 4.20
N LYS A 45 13.48 -4.88 3.50
CA LYS A 45 13.61 -5.73 2.32
C LYS A 45 14.48 -5.07 1.24
N LYS A 46 14.20 -3.80 0.91
CA LYS A 46 14.99 -3.02 -0.07
C LYS A 46 16.46 -2.93 0.34
N TYR A 47 16.72 -2.57 1.60
CA TYR A 47 18.08 -2.49 2.13
C TYR A 47 18.84 -3.82 1.98
N ASN A 48 18.21 -4.94 2.36
CA ASN A 48 18.84 -6.25 2.27
C ASN A 48 19.10 -6.68 0.82
N THR A 49 18.17 -6.38 -0.09
CA THR A 49 18.34 -6.64 -1.53
C THR A 49 19.49 -5.82 -2.10
N GLU A 50 19.52 -4.51 -1.86
CA GLU A 50 20.59 -3.62 -2.37
C GLU A 50 21.95 -4.01 -1.77
N LYS A 51 22.02 -4.31 -0.48
CA LYS A 51 23.24 -4.79 0.17
C LYS A 51 23.77 -6.06 -0.50
N LYS A 52 22.90 -7.03 -0.80
CA LYS A 52 23.29 -8.27 -1.47
C LYS A 52 23.82 -7.99 -2.88
N LEU A 53 23.20 -7.07 -3.63
CA LEU A 53 23.65 -6.68 -4.97
C LEU A 53 25.03 -6.02 -4.93
N ILE A 54 25.28 -5.12 -3.98
CA ILE A 54 26.59 -4.46 -3.81
C ILE A 54 27.68 -5.51 -3.50
N MET A 55 27.39 -6.43 -2.57
CA MET A 55 28.35 -7.46 -2.16
C MET A 55 28.68 -8.42 -3.30
N ASN A 56 27.67 -8.83 -4.07
CA ASN A 56 27.81 -9.78 -5.18
C ASN A 56 28.24 -9.12 -6.49
N HIS A 57 28.52 -7.81 -6.50
CA HIS A 57 28.87 -7.10 -7.73
C HIS A 57 30.18 -7.66 -8.33
N PRO A 58 30.18 -8.13 -9.59
CA PRO A 58 31.29 -8.90 -10.17
C PRO A 58 32.51 -8.04 -10.50
N LEU A 59 32.29 -6.77 -10.86
CA LEU A 59 33.35 -5.86 -11.33
C LEU A 59 33.71 -4.75 -10.32
N ALA A 60 33.12 -4.76 -9.12
CA ALA A 60 33.35 -3.69 -8.16
C ALA A 60 34.55 -4.01 -7.26
N THR A 61 35.44 -3.04 -7.13
CA THR A 61 36.57 -3.15 -6.19
C THR A 61 36.08 -3.13 -4.74
N LYS A 62 36.91 -3.61 -3.80
CA LYS A 62 36.58 -3.58 -2.37
C LYS A 62 36.26 -2.17 -1.87
N LYS A 63 36.99 -1.15 -2.36
CA LYS A 63 36.77 0.26 -1.99
C LYS A 63 35.40 0.74 -2.49
N MET A 64 35.07 0.47 -3.75
CA MET A 64 33.76 0.82 -4.31
C MET A 64 32.60 0.18 -3.54
N LYS A 65 32.70 -1.12 -3.21
CA LYS A 65 31.68 -1.81 -2.40
C LYS A 65 31.52 -1.15 -1.03
N SER A 66 32.62 -0.81 -0.37
CA SER A 66 32.61 -0.13 0.93
C SER A 66 31.92 1.24 0.86
N ASP A 67 32.24 2.04 -0.17
CA ASP A 67 31.67 3.36 -0.35
C ASP A 67 30.15 3.28 -0.68
N GLN A 68 29.75 2.31 -1.51
CA GLN A 68 28.34 2.02 -1.80
C GLN A 68 27.59 1.55 -0.54
N LEU A 69 28.18 0.70 0.29
CA LEU A 69 27.58 0.28 1.56
C LEU A 69 27.41 1.44 2.53
N LYS A 70 28.38 2.35 2.62
CA LYS A 70 28.27 3.56 3.45
C LYS A 70 27.12 4.44 2.99
N ALA A 71 27.01 4.68 1.67
CA ALA A 71 25.92 5.45 1.10
C ALA A 71 24.55 4.79 1.34
N LEU A 72 24.46 3.47 1.15
CA LEU A 72 23.25 2.68 1.44
C LEU A 72 22.85 2.78 2.91
N ASN A 73 23.81 2.63 3.83
CA ASN A 73 23.56 2.73 5.27
C ASN A 73 23.07 4.12 5.66
N ALA A 74 23.66 5.19 5.11
CA ALA A 74 23.24 6.56 5.38
C ALA A 74 21.79 6.80 4.96
N ARG A 75 21.41 6.37 3.74
CA ARG A 75 20.04 6.44 3.23
C ARG A 75 19.06 5.65 4.10
N TYR A 76 19.39 4.40 4.42
CA TYR A 76 18.55 3.54 5.26
C TYR A 76 18.31 4.17 6.64
N GLN A 77 19.34 4.75 7.26
CA GLN A 77 19.18 5.41 8.56
C GLN A 77 18.33 6.69 8.48
N ALA A 78 18.48 7.47 7.40
CA ALA A 78 17.65 8.65 7.17
C ALA A 78 16.17 8.27 7.01
N GLU A 79 15.88 7.29 6.14
CA GLU A 79 14.51 6.80 5.90
C GLU A 79 13.91 6.17 7.17
N LYS A 80 14.70 5.41 7.93
CA LYS A 80 14.26 4.82 9.21
C LYS A 80 13.91 5.88 10.26
N LYS A 81 14.69 6.97 10.34
CA LYS A 81 14.39 8.10 11.23
C LYS A 81 13.10 8.81 10.81
N LEU A 82 12.90 9.02 9.51
CA LEU A 82 11.68 9.62 8.97
C LEU A 82 10.45 8.75 9.27
N LEU A 83 10.54 7.42 9.06
CA LEU A 83 9.44 6.52 9.42
C LEU A 83 9.13 6.60 10.92
N ARG A 84 10.15 6.65 11.78
CA ARG A 84 9.97 6.78 13.23
C ARG A 84 9.30 8.09 13.64
N SER A 85 9.52 9.19 12.92
CA SER A 85 8.81 10.46 13.21
C SER A 85 7.33 10.43 12.82
N VAL A 86 6.92 9.49 11.97
CA VAL A 86 5.53 9.34 11.51
C VAL A 86 4.75 8.31 12.36
N LYS A 87 5.46 7.49 13.14
CA LYS A 87 4.89 6.51 14.05
C LYS A 87 4.17 7.19 15.22
#